data_AF-A0A4Y7K451-F1
#
_entry.id   AF-A0A4Y7K451-F1
#
_cell.length_a   1.000
_cell.length_b   1.000
_cell.length_c   1.000
_cell.angle_alpha   90.00
_cell.angle_beta   90.00
_cell.angle_gamma   90.00
#
_symmetry.space_group_name_H-M   'P 1'
#
loop_
_entity.id
_entity.type
_entity.pdbx_description
1 polymer ?
#
loop_
_entity_poly.entity_id
_entity_poly.type
_entity_poly.pdbx_seq_one_letter_code
_entity_poly.pdbx_strand_id
1 'polypeptide(L)'
;MSISKKGFDFSMTPNRRKKTHLNRGAFAVPLLTKKIIKKRVKAFKRPHSDRYHRVGESWRRPKGIDSRVRRKFKGVTLMPNICYGSYKKTRHFLHGFKKFIVHNVKEIELLMMHNRA
;
A
#
# COMPACT_ATOMS: atom_id res chain seq x y z
N MET A 1 -11.97 -62.08 -50.43
CA MET A 1 -12.07 -60.82 -51.18
C MET A 1 -11.47 -59.71 -50.35
N SER A 2 -10.42 -59.12 -50.90
CA SER A 2 -9.73 -57.92 -50.42
C SER A 2 -10.70 -56.75 -50.22
N ILE A 3 -10.40 -55.84 -49.29
CA ILE A 3 -10.21 -54.42 -49.56
C ILE A 3 -9.47 -53.78 -48.37
N SER A 4 -8.25 -53.34 -48.66
CA SER A 4 -7.42 -52.43 -47.87
C SER A 4 -8.12 -51.08 -47.68
N LYS A 5 -8.11 -50.54 -46.46
CA LYS A 5 -8.35 -49.11 -46.22
C LYS A 5 -7.06 -48.45 -45.74
N LYS A 6 -6.42 -47.84 -46.75
CA LYS A 6 -5.54 -46.68 -46.76
C LYS A 6 -5.53 -45.87 -45.46
N GLY A 7 -4.33 -45.57 -44.97
CA GLY A 7 -4.10 -44.62 -43.90
C GLY A 7 -4.39 -43.17 -44.31
N PHE A 8 -4.50 -42.32 -43.30
CA PHE A 8 -4.25 -40.89 -43.45
C PHE A 8 -3.74 -40.35 -42.10
N ASP A 9 -2.46 -40.03 -42.06
CA ASP A 9 -1.78 -39.41 -40.94
C ASP A 9 -2.36 -38.02 -40.65
N PHE A 10 -2.81 -37.79 -39.42
CA PHE A 10 -3.25 -36.48 -38.95
C PHE A 10 -2.13 -35.81 -38.15
N SER A 11 -1.04 -35.44 -38.83
CA SER A 11 -0.02 -34.54 -38.30
C SER A 11 -0.24 -33.12 -38.85
N MET A 12 -1.15 -32.35 -38.24
CA MET A 12 -1.11 -30.89 -38.36
C MET A 12 -1.46 -30.22 -37.02
N THR A 13 -0.46 -29.54 -36.50
CA THR A 13 -0.30 -28.82 -35.23
C THR A 13 -1.53 -28.07 -34.69
N PRO A 14 -1.78 -28.05 -33.36
CA PRO A 14 -2.66 -27.05 -32.78
C PRO A 14 -1.93 -25.70 -32.82
N ASN A 15 -2.33 -24.89 -33.80
CA ASN A 15 -2.26 -23.45 -33.87
C ASN A 15 -1.73 -22.81 -32.57
N ARG A 16 -0.42 -22.52 -32.55
CA ARG A 16 0.22 -21.67 -31.55
C ARG A 16 -0.47 -20.32 -31.69
N ARG A 17 -1.57 -20.10 -30.97
CA ARG A 17 -2.12 -18.77 -30.72
C ARG A 17 -0.90 -17.94 -30.34
N LYS A 18 -0.45 -17.07 -31.24
CA LYS A 18 0.51 -16.04 -30.91
C LYS A 18 -0.16 -15.39 -29.70
N LYS A 19 0.39 -15.61 -28.50
CA LYS A 19 0.14 -14.68 -27.41
C LYS A 19 0.60 -13.39 -28.02
N THR A 20 -0.32 -12.61 -28.57
CA THR A 20 -0.14 -11.20 -28.74
C THR A 20 0.41 -10.80 -27.39
N HIS A 21 1.69 -10.45 -27.36
CA HIS A 21 2.25 -9.73 -26.24
C HIS A 21 1.44 -8.45 -26.24
N LEU A 22 0.27 -8.49 -25.59
CA LEU A 22 -0.33 -7.29 -25.06
C LEU A 22 0.77 -6.79 -24.17
N ASN A 23 1.50 -5.80 -24.70
CA ASN A 23 2.32 -4.90 -23.94
C ASN A 23 1.36 -4.30 -22.92
N ARG A 24 1.10 -5.03 -21.84
CA ARG A 24 0.63 -4.44 -20.59
C ARG A 24 1.78 -3.51 -20.28
N GLY A 25 1.59 -2.22 -20.56
CA GLY A 25 2.59 -1.19 -20.31
C GLY A 25 3.22 -1.50 -18.96
N ALA A 26 4.53 -1.79 -18.98
CA ALA A 26 5.23 -2.27 -17.81
C ALA A 26 5.06 -1.20 -16.73
N PHE A 27 4.22 -1.46 -15.73
CA PHE A 27 4.16 -0.61 -14.56
C PHE A 27 5.56 -0.59 -13.96
N ALA A 28 6.08 0.60 -13.69
CA ALA A 28 7.41 0.78 -13.13
C ALA A 28 7.60 -0.13 -11.90
N VAL A 29 8.67 -0.92 -11.90
CA VAL A 29 8.93 -1.89 -10.84
C VAL A 29 9.39 -1.15 -9.58
N PRO A 30 8.73 -1.32 -8.42
CA PRO A 30 9.11 -0.60 -7.22
C PRO A 30 10.44 -1.14 -6.64
N LEU A 31 11.43 -0.26 -6.50
CA LEU A 31 12.77 -0.59 -5.98
C LEU A 31 12.84 -0.80 -4.46
N LEU A 32 11.70 -1.03 -3.80
CA LEU A 32 11.70 -1.12 -2.35
C LEU A 32 12.22 -2.48 -1.90
N THR A 33 13.51 -2.52 -1.56
CA THR A 33 14.19 -3.72 -1.05
C THR A 33 13.70 -4.15 0.34
N LYS A 34 13.21 -3.21 1.17
CA LYS A 34 12.76 -3.47 2.53
C LYS A 34 11.24 -3.51 2.64
N LYS A 35 10.69 -4.60 3.19
CA LYS A 35 9.26 -4.72 3.49
C LYS A 35 8.77 -3.57 4.36
N ILE A 36 7.64 -2.97 4.00
CA ILE A 36 7.00 -1.91 4.78
C ILE A 36 6.36 -2.53 6.03
N ILE A 37 6.91 -2.21 7.20
CA ILE A 37 6.35 -2.61 8.50
C ILE A 37 5.66 -1.39 9.13
N LYS A 38 4.36 -1.52 9.44
CA LYS A 38 3.60 -0.52 10.21
C LYS A 38 3.55 -0.95 11.67
N LYS A 39 4.22 -0.20 12.55
CA LYS A 39 4.27 -0.50 13.99
C LYS A 39 2.91 -0.39 14.69
N ARG A 40 2.05 0.48 14.19
CA ARG A 40 0.69 0.69 14.67
C ARG A 40 -0.17 1.18 13.52
N VAL A 41 -1.35 0.57 13.38
CA VAL A 41 -2.35 0.96 12.37
C VAL A 41 -3.49 1.75 13.00
N LYS A 42 -3.88 1.40 14.24
CA LYS A 42 -4.97 2.07 14.95
C LYS A 42 -4.63 3.53 15.29
N ALA A 43 -5.52 4.43 14.90
CA ALA A 43 -5.44 5.85 15.24
C ALA A 43 -5.41 6.10 16.76
N PHE A 44 -4.79 7.20 17.16
CA PHE A 44 -4.79 7.65 18.54
C PHE A 44 -6.06 8.47 18.79
N LYS A 45 -7.09 7.83 19.35
CA LYS A 45 -8.37 8.49 19.65
C LYS A 45 -8.27 9.34 20.92
N ARG A 46 -8.95 10.49 20.94
CA ARG A 46 -9.10 11.30 22.16
C ARG A 46 -9.91 10.52 23.22
N PRO A 47 -9.55 10.58 24.51
CA PRO A 47 -10.35 9.95 25.56
C PRO A 47 -11.77 10.52 25.59
N HIS A 48 -12.78 9.65 25.77
CA HIS A 48 -14.21 9.97 25.79
C HIS A 48 -14.82 10.51 24.49
N SER A 49 -14.10 10.41 23.36
CA SER A 49 -14.66 10.72 22.03
C SER A 49 -15.72 9.72 21.57
N ASP A 50 -15.66 8.50 22.10
CA ASP A 50 -16.66 7.44 21.93
C ASP A 50 -17.96 7.71 22.69
N ARG A 51 -17.91 8.49 23.78
CA ARG A 51 -19.06 8.74 24.66
C ARG A 51 -19.79 10.04 24.33
N TYR A 52 -19.07 11.07 23.90
CA TYR A 52 -19.62 12.41 23.73
C TYR A 52 -19.40 12.92 22.30
N HIS A 53 -20.48 13.22 21.58
CA HIS A 53 -20.41 13.78 20.22
C HIS A 53 -19.69 15.14 20.16
N ARG A 54 -19.76 15.95 21.24
CA ARG A 54 -19.01 17.21 21.37
C ARG A 54 -17.48 17.03 21.39
N VAL A 55 -16.99 15.82 21.64
CA VAL A 55 -15.56 15.51 21.71
C VAL A 55 -15.12 14.78 20.45
N GLY A 56 -14.49 15.50 19.52
CA GLY A 56 -13.95 14.88 18.30
C GLY A 56 -12.85 13.82 18.58
N GLU A 57 -12.68 12.90 17.64
CA GLU A 57 -11.73 11.77 17.77
C GLU A 57 -10.24 12.17 17.68
N SER A 58 -9.95 13.36 17.13
CA SER A 58 -8.59 13.87 16.94
C SER A 58 -7.82 13.95 18.27
N TRP A 59 -6.60 13.37 18.28
CA TRP A 59 -5.79 13.28 19.49
C TRP A 59 -5.50 14.64 20.11
N ARG A 60 -5.71 14.74 21.43
CA ARG A 60 -5.27 15.87 22.27
C ARG A 60 -4.65 15.32 23.54
N ARG A 61 -3.53 15.91 23.97
CA ARG A 61 -2.81 15.46 25.17
C ARG A 61 -3.64 15.80 26.43
N PRO A 62 -4.05 14.81 27.23
CA PRO A 62 -4.83 15.07 28.45
C PRO A 62 -3.99 15.83 29.48
N LYS A 63 -4.60 16.82 30.13
CA LYS A 63 -3.94 17.70 31.12
C LYS A 63 -4.42 17.47 32.55
N GLY A 64 -5.66 17.03 32.76
CA GLY A 64 -6.27 16.86 34.09
C GLY A 64 -5.53 15.88 35.01
N ILE A 65 -5.61 16.13 36.32
CA ILE A 65 -4.83 15.42 37.33
C ILE A 65 -5.18 13.93 37.45
N ASP A 66 -6.46 13.61 37.31
CA ASP A 66 -7.01 12.25 37.44
C ASP A 66 -7.14 11.50 36.12
N SER A 67 -6.55 12.05 35.05
CA SER A 67 -6.61 11.38 33.75
C SER A 67 -5.81 10.09 33.76
N ARG A 68 -6.53 8.96 33.64
CA ARG A 68 -5.91 7.62 33.55
C ARG A 68 -4.94 7.49 32.38
N VAL A 69 -5.25 8.14 31.26
CA VAL A 69 -4.40 8.17 30.06
C VAL A 69 -3.12 8.95 30.33
N ARG A 70 -3.19 10.09 31.04
CA ARG A 70 -2.00 10.87 31.44
C ARG A 70 -1.07 10.07 32.36
N ARG A 71 -1.67 9.33 33.31
CA ARG A 71 -0.97 8.45 34.25
C ARG A 71 -0.52 7.10 33.63
N LYS A 72 -0.81 6.86 32.34
CA LYS A 72 -0.41 5.65 31.58
C LYS A 72 -0.88 4.33 32.20
N PHE A 73 -2.08 4.28 32.77
CA PHE A 73 -2.66 3.01 33.20
C PHE A 73 -2.78 2.03 32.02
N LYS A 74 -2.77 0.72 32.33
CA LYS A 74 -3.05 -0.32 31.34
C LYS A 74 -4.54 -0.31 30.96
N GLY A 75 -4.87 -0.80 29.76
CA GLY A 75 -6.26 -0.91 29.28
C GLY A 75 -6.91 0.38 28.77
N VAL A 76 -6.25 1.55 28.93
CA VAL A 76 -6.74 2.81 28.34
C VAL A 76 -6.02 3.15 27.03
N THR A 77 -6.53 4.14 26.30
CA THR A 77 -5.92 4.59 25.04
C THR A 77 -4.46 5.01 25.26
N LEU A 78 -3.55 4.33 24.55
CA LEU A 78 -2.12 4.63 24.57
C LEU A 78 -1.83 6.03 24.03
N MET A 79 -0.80 6.69 24.58
CA MET A 79 -0.36 8.00 24.12
C MET A 79 0.57 7.89 22.89
N PRO A 80 0.52 8.83 21.93
CA PRO A 80 1.53 8.95 20.90
C PRO A 80 2.91 9.18 21.49
N ASN A 81 3.89 8.42 20.99
CA ASN A 81 5.31 8.54 21.34
C ASN A 81 6.17 8.33 20.08
N ILE A 82 7.46 8.68 20.18
CA ILE A 82 8.41 8.56 19.07
C ILE A 82 8.64 7.10 18.62
N CYS A 83 8.47 6.15 19.53
CA CYS A 83 8.71 4.73 19.28
C CYS A 83 7.77 4.14 18.21
N TYR A 84 6.57 4.69 18.06
CA TYR A 84 5.64 4.31 16.99
C TYR A 84 6.05 4.81 15.59
N GLY A 85 7.09 5.64 15.49
CA GLY A 85 7.61 6.13 14.22
C GLY A 85 8.07 5.00 13.29
N SER A 86 7.65 5.06 12.02
CA SER A 86 8.10 4.14 10.97
C SER A 86 9.57 4.38 10.59
N TYR A 87 10.23 3.36 10.03
CA TYR A 87 11.61 3.46 9.54
C TYR A 87 11.76 4.60 8.54
N LYS A 88 12.87 5.37 8.63
CA LYS A 88 13.07 6.60 7.83
C LYS A 88 12.90 6.34 6.32
N LYS A 89 13.46 5.25 5.78
CA LYS A 89 13.39 4.98 4.33
C LYS A 89 12.00 4.54 3.85
N THR A 90 11.16 3.94 4.70
CA THR A 90 9.81 3.46 4.34
C THR A 90 8.68 4.42 4.75
N ARG A 91 9.03 5.57 5.35
CA ARG A 91 8.07 6.59 5.73
C ARG A 91 7.39 7.18 4.48
N HIS A 92 6.06 7.29 4.50
CA HIS A 92 5.23 7.79 3.39
C HIS A 92 5.20 6.93 2.11
N PHE A 93 5.70 5.68 2.15
CA PHE A 93 5.52 4.72 1.06
C PHE A 93 4.17 3.98 1.19
N LEU A 94 3.53 3.75 0.03
CA LEU A 94 2.29 2.99 -0.12
C LEU A 94 2.53 1.71 -0.94
N HIS A 95 2.59 1.85 -2.27
CA HIS A 95 2.75 0.74 -3.23
C HIS A 95 4.16 0.75 -3.86
N GLY A 96 5.18 1.02 -3.05
CA GLY A 96 6.57 1.12 -3.53
C GLY A 96 6.98 2.49 -4.09
N PHE A 97 6.04 3.43 -4.21
CA PHE A 97 6.28 4.84 -4.52
C PHE A 97 5.89 5.75 -3.34
N LYS A 98 6.45 6.96 -3.32
CA LYS A 98 6.00 8.05 -2.43
C LYS A 98 4.87 8.80 -3.13
N LYS A 99 3.84 9.16 -2.36
CA LYS A 99 2.78 10.02 -2.88
C LYS A 99 3.31 11.43 -3.13
N PHE A 100 2.93 12.01 -4.26
CA PHE A 100 3.15 13.40 -4.62
C PHE A 100 1.82 13.97 -5.12
N ILE A 101 1.50 15.20 -4.73
CA ILE A 101 0.27 15.88 -5.17
C ILE A 101 0.70 16.83 -6.29
N VAL A 102 0.03 16.76 -7.44
CA VAL A 102 0.31 17.59 -8.61
C VAL A 102 -0.82 18.59 -8.78
N HIS A 103 -0.49 19.88 -8.83
CA HIS A 103 -1.46 20.96 -9.02
C HIS A 103 -1.41 21.57 -10.43
N ASN A 104 -0.25 21.52 -11.09
CA ASN A 104 -0.02 22.12 -12.40
C ASN A 104 0.81 21.21 -13.31
N VAL A 105 0.92 21.58 -14.59
CA VAL A 105 1.67 20.81 -15.60
C VAL A 105 3.19 20.88 -15.34
N LYS A 106 3.70 21.99 -14.80
CA LYS A 106 5.13 22.17 -14.52
C LYS A 106 5.65 21.19 -13.46
N GLU A 107 4.83 20.82 -12.48
CA GLU A 107 5.17 19.84 -11.44
C GLU A 107 5.33 18.42 -11.99
N ILE A 108 4.82 18.14 -13.20
CA ILE A 108 5.02 16.85 -13.87
C ILE A 108 6.46 16.70 -14.35
N GLU A 109 7.11 17.79 -14.77
CA GLU A 109 8.51 17.78 -15.21
C GLU A 109 9.44 17.30 -14.08
N LEU A 110 9.18 17.71 -12.84
CA LEU A 110 9.88 17.22 -11.65
C LEU A 110 9.72 15.70 -11.47
N LEU A 111 8.55 15.15 -11.77
CA LEU A 111 8.31 13.71 -11.69
C LEU A 111 9.06 12.93 -12.77
N MET A 112 9.31 13.52 -13.94
CA MET A 112 10.08 12.86 -15.00
C MET A 112 11.51 12.55 -14.57
N MET A 113 12.14 13.43 -13.78
CA MET A 113 13.47 13.20 -13.19
C MET A 113 13.47 12.11 -12.12
N HIS A 114 12.34 11.93 -11.43
CA HIS A 114 12.19 10.95 -10.36
C HIS A 114 11.59 9.63 -10.83
N ASN A 115 11.20 9.55 -12.11
CA ASN A 115 10.75 8.33 -12.74
C ASN A 115 11.92 7.34 -12.83
N ARG A 116 11.68 6.10 -12.42
CA ARG A 116 12.69 5.04 -12.48
C ARG A 116 12.17 3.99 -13.44
N ALA A 117 12.94 3.74 -14.50
CA ALA A 117 12.74 2.64 -15.44
C ALA A 117 13.01 1.29 -14.75
#